data_AF-A0A1L9T7S4-F1
#
_entry.id   AF-A0A1L9T7S4-F1
#
_cell.length_a   1.000
_cell.length_b   1.000
_cell.length_c   1.000
_cell.angle_alpha   90.00
_cell.angle_beta   90.00
_cell.angle_gamma   90.00
#
_symmetry.space_group_name_H-M   'P 1'
#
loop_
_entity.id
_entity.type
_entity.pdbx_description
1 polymer ?
#
loop_
_entity_poly.entity_id
_entity_poly.type
_entity_poly.pdbx_seq_one_letter_code
_entity_poly.pdbx_strand_id
1 'polypeptide(L)'
;MAAEMKVNPQWSVYDGINALAAAGIFRSDLSAEDIPSAARIVFDMSGWITMLFTPKSPYSSTQDGLQVDITGTRRFATSSQPISKAERPLVEVLKGFGEILPVGEGETSKFDGGEVGSDILEVANLNMATLINIGRINVIWVKSISSHLEFDRLHRQLSLFCMPSVCMLNLDSNTPCESILNDFYDDGDLTLRGSSSGHPLFKEILLSYRLLFADDFQARLIFRKKERERAQLARGTPTEPCLDNLCGQSLPHKSYLASFRSPLTVSYSKERDFPYLAGRLSDLQSYISAQQPNRLTALWHDRRNILSWYTFWTVLLFGMVGITCSIIQTGLAVANTVIAWKTYQAQLDSIPRL
;
A
#
# COMPACT_ATOMS: atom_id res chain seq x y z
N MET A 1 33.51 28.34 -19.87
CA MET A 1 32.30 28.83 -19.16
C MET A 1 31.94 27.73 -18.17
N ALA A 2 32.54 27.80 -16.98
CA ALA A 2 32.34 26.80 -15.93
C ALA A 2 30.95 27.02 -15.33
N ALA A 3 30.12 25.98 -15.34
CA ALA A 3 28.85 26.00 -14.64
C ALA A 3 29.13 26.15 -13.15
N GLU A 4 28.66 27.24 -12.55
CA GLU A 4 28.55 27.37 -11.09
C GLU A 4 27.65 26.25 -10.60
N MET A 5 28.25 25.22 -10.05
CA MET A 5 27.58 24.19 -9.28
C MET A 5 27.00 24.88 -8.05
N LYS A 6 25.71 25.22 -8.10
CA LYS A 6 24.96 25.69 -6.93
C LYS A 6 24.99 24.58 -5.90
N VAL A 7 25.93 24.65 -4.96
CA VAL A 7 25.89 23.87 -3.73
C VAL A 7 24.72 24.44 -2.94
N ASN A 8 23.54 23.83 -3.08
CA ASN A 8 22.43 24.12 -2.17
C ASN A 8 22.87 23.57 -0.79
N PRO A 9 23.00 24.41 0.26
CA PRO A 9 23.45 23.92 1.55
C PRO A 9 22.42 22.93 2.09
N GLN A 10 22.77 21.65 2.11
CA GLN A 10 21.89 20.60 2.63
C GLN A 10 21.75 20.77 4.15
N TRP A 11 20.52 20.71 4.65
CA TRP A 11 20.21 20.94 6.07
C TRP A 11 20.73 19.79 6.96
N SER A 12 21.42 20.11 8.06
CA SER A 12 21.85 19.17 9.10
C SER A 12 21.03 19.33 10.40
N VAL A 13 21.13 18.34 11.29
CA VAL A 13 20.49 18.43 12.61
C VAL A 13 21.07 19.59 13.42
N TYR A 14 22.37 19.88 13.28
CA TYR A 14 23.01 21.01 13.95
C TYR A 14 22.51 22.37 13.45
N ASP A 15 22.16 22.49 12.16
CA ASP A 15 21.53 23.71 11.65
C ASP A 15 20.18 23.96 12.33
N GLY A 16 19.43 22.88 12.61
CA GLY A 16 18.21 22.95 13.42
C GLY A 16 18.47 23.40 14.86
N ILE A 17 19.52 22.90 15.51
CA ILE A 17 19.92 23.34 16.86
C ILE A 17 20.24 24.83 16.85
N ASN A 18 21.05 25.28 15.89
CA ASN A 18 21.46 26.68 15.74
C ASN A 18 20.24 27.59 15.48
N ALA A 19 19.31 27.14 14.64
CA ALA A 19 18.07 27.87 14.35
C ALA A 19 17.17 27.99 15.61
N LEU A 20 17.04 26.91 16.39
CA LEU A 20 16.27 26.94 17.64
C LEU A 20 16.94 27.78 18.73
N ALA A 21 18.27 27.81 18.78
CA ALA A 21 19.02 28.69 19.67
C ALA A 21 18.85 30.16 19.27
N ALA A 22 18.91 30.48 17.97
CA ALA A 22 18.67 31.82 17.45
C ALA A 22 17.22 32.28 17.70
N ALA A 23 16.25 31.36 17.68
CA ALA A 23 14.86 31.62 18.03
C ALA A 23 14.61 31.74 19.55
N GLY A 24 15.63 31.54 20.39
CA GLY A 24 15.51 31.58 21.85
C GLY A 24 14.76 30.39 22.46
N ILE A 25 14.55 29.30 21.71
CA ILE A 25 13.95 28.05 22.19
C ILE A 25 15.00 27.23 22.92
N PHE A 26 16.20 27.11 22.34
CA PHE A 26 17.37 26.56 23.03
C PHE A 26 18.21 27.68 23.63
N ARG A 27 18.96 27.34 24.68
CA ARG A 27 19.96 28.26 25.25
C ARG A 27 21.07 28.48 24.22
N SER A 28 21.53 29.72 24.08
CA SER A 28 22.62 30.07 23.15
C SER A 28 23.98 29.54 23.61
N ASP A 29 24.11 29.18 24.89
CA ASP A 29 25.31 28.65 25.54
C ASP A 29 25.15 27.15 25.92
N LEU A 30 24.59 26.35 25.01
CA LEU A 30 24.51 24.89 25.20
C LEU A 30 25.89 24.33 25.56
N SER A 31 25.98 23.65 26.70
CA SER A 31 27.21 22.98 27.12
C SER A 31 27.51 21.81 26.19
N ALA A 32 28.77 21.37 26.13
CA ALA A 32 29.16 20.20 25.35
C ALA A 32 28.40 18.92 25.76
N GLU A 33 27.89 18.87 27.00
CA GLU A 33 27.08 17.77 27.53
C GLU A 33 25.61 17.83 27.07
N ASP A 34 25.09 19.01 26.76
CA ASP A 34 23.69 19.22 26.37
C ASP A 34 23.45 19.06 24.86
N ILE A 35 24.49 19.27 24.04
CA ILE A 35 24.41 19.19 22.57
C ILE A 35 23.86 17.84 22.08
N PRO A 36 24.29 16.67 22.60
CA PRO A 36 23.73 15.37 22.21
C PRO A 36 22.21 15.27 22.43
N SER A 37 21.71 15.85 23.53
CA SER A 37 20.28 15.85 23.86
C SER A 37 19.50 16.78 22.93
N ALA A 38 20.05 17.97 22.66
CA ALA A 38 19.47 18.90 21.68
C ALA A 38 19.39 18.28 20.27
N ALA A 39 20.45 17.60 19.84
CA ALA A 39 20.51 16.90 18.55
C ALA A 39 19.44 15.79 18.44
N ARG A 40 19.23 15.01 19.51
CA ARG A 40 18.15 13.99 19.54
C ARG A 40 16.78 14.65 19.40
N ILE A 41 16.52 15.72 20.14
CA ILE A 41 15.24 16.44 20.07
C ILE A 41 14.97 16.96 18.66
N VAL A 42 15.96 17.61 18.04
CA VAL A 42 15.82 18.16 16.68
C VAL A 42 15.62 17.04 15.66
N PHE A 43 16.35 15.94 15.79
CA PHE A 43 16.17 14.76 14.95
C PHE A 43 14.75 14.17 15.09
N ASP A 44 14.27 13.97 16.33
CA ASP A 44 12.94 13.44 16.59
C ASP A 44 11.84 14.36 16.06
N MET A 45 11.98 15.68 16.27
CA MET A 45 11.08 16.69 15.70
C MET A 45 11.05 16.63 14.18
N SER A 46 12.21 16.49 13.53
CA SER A 46 12.27 16.35 12.07
C SER A 46 11.53 15.10 11.58
N GLY A 47 11.64 13.98 12.30
CA GLY A 47 10.90 12.75 12.02
C GLY A 47 9.39 12.93 12.17
N TRP A 48 8.92 13.57 13.25
CA TRP A 48 7.49 13.82 13.47
C TRP A 48 6.89 14.84 12.50
N ILE A 49 7.63 15.88 12.11
CA ILE A 49 7.15 16.91 11.19
C ILE A 49 7.06 16.34 9.77
N THR A 50 8.08 15.61 9.34
CA THR A 50 8.16 15.10 7.96
C THR A 50 7.44 13.77 7.78
N MET A 51 7.25 13.00 8.86
CA MET A 51 6.79 11.62 8.85
C MET A 51 7.63 10.68 7.96
N LEU A 52 8.83 11.08 7.54
CA LEU A 52 9.72 10.23 6.73
C LEU A 52 10.20 9.02 7.53
N PHE A 53 10.44 9.19 8.83
CA PHE A 53 10.76 8.11 9.75
C PHE A 53 10.00 8.33 11.05
N THR A 54 9.80 7.26 11.82
CA THR A 54 9.23 7.36 13.16
C THR A 54 10.39 7.36 14.15
N PRO A 55 10.65 8.43 14.91
CA PRO A 55 11.67 8.40 15.95
C PRO A 55 11.24 7.47 17.08
N LYS A 56 12.22 6.85 17.75
CA LYS A 56 11.93 5.94 18.87
C LYS A 56 11.58 6.76 20.11
N SER A 57 10.58 6.31 20.88
CA SER A 57 10.10 7.04 22.06
C SER A 57 11.24 7.41 23.02
N PRO A 58 11.36 8.69 23.44
CA PRO A 58 12.46 9.19 24.25
C PRO A 58 12.54 8.53 25.64
N TYR A 59 11.44 7.92 26.10
CA TYR A 59 11.36 7.22 27.39
C TYR A 59 11.88 5.77 27.35
N SER A 60 12.21 5.24 26.16
CA SER A 60 12.51 3.81 25.97
C SER A 60 13.99 3.48 25.77
N SER A 61 14.88 4.48 25.65
CA SER A 61 16.27 4.23 25.27
C SER A 61 17.28 4.77 26.26
N THR A 62 18.02 3.86 26.88
CA THR A 62 19.33 4.09 27.53
C THR A 62 20.48 4.15 26.52
N GLN A 63 20.19 4.14 25.22
CA GLN A 63 21.19 4.06 24.16
C GLN A 63 21.62 5.44 23.68
N ASP A 64 22.93 5.59 23.47
CA ASP A 64 23.52 6.80 22.92
C ASP A 64 23.45 6.84 21.40
N GLY A 65 22.68 7.79 20.85
CA GLY A 65 22.63 8.03 19.41
C GLY A 65 21.29 8.56 18.91
N LEU A 66 21.22 8.76 17.60
CA LEU A 66 19.99 9.05 16.86
C LEU A 66 19.25 7.72 16.64
N GLN A 67 17.96 7.66 16.95
CA GLN A 67 17.21 6.40 16.96
C GLN A 67 15.91 6.49 16.19
N VAL A 68 15.63 5.44 15.44
CA VAL A 68 14.39 5.29 14.67
C VAL A 68 13.69 4.01 15.09
N ASP A 69 12.37 4.07 15.12
CA ASP A 69 11.52 2.91 15.27
C ASP A 69 11.49 2.14 13.96
N ILE A 70 12.05 0.93 14.01
CA ILE A 70 12.09 -0.01 12.87
C ILE A 70 11.01 -1.09 12.98
N THR A 71 10.09 -0.98 13.94
CA THR A 71 9.04 -1.99 14.10
C THR A 71 8.15 -2.04 12.86
N GLY A 72 8.03 -3.23 12.26
CA GLY A 72 7.22 -3.45 11.06
C GLY A 72 7.86 -2.98 9.74
N THR A 73 9.16 -2.65 9.73
CA THR A 73 9.91 -2.31 8.53
C THR A 73 11.26 -3.03 8.48
N ARG A 74 11.64 -3.51 7.30
CA ARG A 74 12.89 -4.22 7.00
C ARG A 74 13.87 -3.37 6.20
N ARG A 75 13.43 -2.21 5.71
CA ARG A 75 14.27 -1.28 4.93
C ARG A 75 15.32 -0.55 5.76
N PHE A 76 15.08 -0.44 7.07
CA PHE A 76 16.08 0.03 8.00
C PHE A 76 17.06 -1.10 8.32
N ALA A 77 18.30 -0.96 7.87
CA ALA A 77 19.40 -1.85 8.19
C ALA A 77 19.81 -1.75 9.67
N THR A 78 19.60 -0.60 10.28
CA THR A 78 19.86 -0.36 11.71
C THR A 78 18.79 0.57 12.30
N SER A 79 18.51 0.42 13.59
CA SER A 79 17.64 1.32 14.35
C SER A 79 18.37 2.51 14.98
N SER A 80 19.71 2.57 14.86
CA SER A 80 20.52 3.59 15.52
C SER A 80 21.70 4.06 14.67
N GLN A 81 22.00 5.36 14.78
CA GLN A 81 23.21 6.00 14.27
C GLN A 81 23.93 6.76 15.39
N PRO A 82 25.27 6.85 15.36
CA PRO A 82 26.03 7.61 16.36
C PRO A 82 25.69 9.10 16.29
N ILE A 83 25.66 9.76 17.44
CA ILE A 83 25.31 11.18 17.56
C ILE A 83 26.27 12.11 16.79
N SER A 84 27.53 11.68 16.60
CA SER A 84 28.54 12.39 15.82
C SER A 84 28.15 12.57 14.35
N LYS A 85 27.19 11.78 13.83
CA LYS A 85 26.67 11.99 12.47
C LYS A 85 25.65 13.13 12.37
N ALA A 86 25.16 13.68 13.48
CA ALA A 86 24.17 14.77 13.46
C ALA A 86 24.69 16.05 12.77
N GLU A 87 26.01 16.25 12.70
CA GLU A 87 26.65 17.37 11.97
C GLU A 87 26.58 17.19 10.45
N ARG A 88 26.32 15.97 9.96
CA ARG A 88 26.20 15.69 8.53
C ARG A 88 24.82 16.10 8.01
N PRO A 89 24.68 16.34 6.70
CA PRO A 89 23.37 16.55 6.07
C PRO A 89 22.37 15.47 6.48
N LEU A 90 21.13 15.86 6.78
CA LEU A 90 20.10 14.94 7.27
C LEU A 90 19.89 13.76 6.31
N VAL A 91 19.94 14.01 5.00
CA VAL A 91 19.86 12.97 3.96
C VAL A 91 20.95 11.91 4.14
N GLU A 92 22.18 12.29 4.46
CA GLU A 92 23.28 11.36 4.69
C GLU A 92 23.07 10.56 5.99
N VAL A 93 22.59 11.23 7.04
CA VAL A 93 22.21 10.57 8.30
C VAL A 93 21.13 9.52 8.06
N LEU A 94 20.10 9.86 7.28
CA LEU A 94 19.01 8.97 6.90
C LEU A 94 19.50 7.79 6.06
N LYS A 95 20.32 8.02 5.04
CA LYS A 95 20.98 6.94 4.26
C LYS A 95 21.78 5.99 5.15
N GLY A 96 22.33 6.49 6.26
CA GLY A 96 23.02 5.68 7.26
C GLY A 96 22.16 4.57 7.88
N PHE A 97 20.84 4.78 8.02
CA PHE A 97 19.96 3.74 8.55
C PHE A 97 19.53 2.69 7.51
N GLY A 98 19.83 2.86 6.23
CA GLY A 98 19.53 1.91 5.15
C GLY A 98 18.83 2.56 3.94
N GLU A 99 18.21 1.72 3.10
CA GLU A 99 17.42 2.16 1.94
C GLU A 99 16.01 2.59 2.37
N ILE A 100 15.93 3.69 3.10
CA ILE A 100 14.70 4.19 3.71
C ILE A 100 13.65 4.51 2.63
N LEU A 101 14.04 5.28 1.61
CA LEU A 101 13.14 5.76 0.58
C LEU A 101 13.14 4.87 -0.67
N PRO A 102 12.01 4.77 -1.38
CA PRO A 102 11.93 3.98 -2.60
C PRO A 102 12.82 4.57 -3.70
N VAL A 103 13.63 3.73 -4.34
CA VAL A 103 14.41 4.12 -5.52
C VAL A 103 13.59 3.84 -6.77
N GLY A 104 13.53 4.81 -7.70
CA GLY A 104 12.81 4.63 -8.96
C GLY A 104 13.42 3.53 -9.84
N GLU A 105 12.60 2.89 -10.69
CA GLU A 105 13.03 1.78 -11.55
C GLU A 105 14.14 2.16 -12.57
N GLY A 106 14.43 3.45 -12.75
CA GLY A 106 15.50 3.96 -13.63
C GLY A 106 16.92 3.66 -13.16
N GLU A 107 17.14 3.42 -11.86
CA GLU A 107 18.49 3.14 -11.33
C GLU A 107 18.81 1.64 -11.23
N THR A 108 17.81 0.79 -11.03
CA THR A 108 18.00 -0.66 -10.84
C THR A 108 18.00 -1.48 -12.13
N SER A 109 17.52 -0.91 -13.25
CA SER A 109 17.36 -1.60 -14.54
C SER A 109 18.62 -1.66 -15.43
N LYS A 110 19.78 -1.14 -14.96
CA LYS A 110 21.03 -1.22 -15.74
C LYS A 110 21.88 -2.48 -15.51
N PHE A 111 21.52 -3.33 -14.54
CA PHE A 111 22.40 -4.44 -14.14
C PHE A 111 21.86 -5.87 -14.28
N ASP A 112 20.62 -6.09 -14.72
CA ASP A 112 20.17 -7.45 -14.99
C ASP A 112 19.28 -7.52 -16.23
N GLY A 113 19.66 -8.36 -17.19
CA GLY A 113 18.91 -8.64 -18.42
C GLY A 113 17.65 -9.48 -18.18
N GLY A 114 16.92 -9.19 -17.09
CA GLY A 114 15.65 -9.82 -16.74
C GLY A 114 14.51 -9.20 -17.53
N GLU A 115 13.52 -10.03 -17.89
CA GLU A 115 12.32 -9.68 -18.66
C GLU A 115 11.80 -8.28 -18.31
N VAL A 116 11.60 -7.44 -19.34
CA VAL A 116 10.90 -6.17 -19.24
C VAL A 116 9.50 -6.45 -18.72
N GLY A 117 9.33 -6.42 -17.41
CA GLY A 117 8.04 -6.59 -16.77
C GLY A 117 7.12 -5.49 -17.31
N SER A 118 5.93 -5.87 -17.78
CA SER A 118 4.90 -4.96 -18.29
C SER A 118 4.91 -3.62 -17.55
N ASP A 119 4.99 -2.47 -18.26
CA ASP A 119 4.83 -1.10 -17.69
C ASP A 119 3.45 -0.92 -17.00
N ILE A 120 2.58 -1.92 -17.09
CA ILE A 120 1.22 -1.83 -16.61
C ILE A 120 1.07 -2.46 -15.22
N LEU A 121 0.58 -1.65 -14.28
CA LEU A 121 0.08 -2.09 -12.97
C LEU A 121 -1.44 -2.29 -13.08
N GLU A 122 -1.91 -3.52 -12.94
CA GLU A 122 -3.32 -3.87 -13.08
C GLU A 122 -4.05 -3.76 -11.75
N VAL A 123 -5.15 -3.00 -11.73
CA VAL A 123 -6.00 -2.88 -10.54
C VAL A 123 -6.54 -4.25 -10.12
N ALA A 124 -6.83 -5.13 -11.07
CA ALA A 124 -7.31 -6.48 -10.79
C ALA A 124 -6.32 -7.30 -9.94
N ASN A 125 -5.01 -7.09 -10.07
CA ASN A 125 -3.98 -7.80 -9.31
C ASN A 125 -3.66 -7.11 -7.98
N LEU A 126 -3.82 -5.79 -7.92
CA LEU A 126 -3.30 -4.97 -6.83
C LEU A 126 -4.37 -4.45 -5.87
N ASN A 127 -5.66 -4.50 -6.23
CA ASN A 127 -6.73 -4.08 -5.32
C ASN A 127 -6.68 -4.90 -4.02
N MET A 128 -7.03 -4.26 -2.90
CA MET A 128 -6.90 -4.82 -1.56
C MET A 128 -7.73 -6.08 -1.35
N ALA A 129 -8.86 -6.21 -2.05
CA ALA A 129 -9.65 -7.43 -2.00
C ALA A 129 -8.88 -8.63 -2.57
N THR A 130 -8.15 -8.43 -3.67
CA THR A 130 -7.28 -9.44 -4.27
C THR A 130 -6.10 -9.75 -3.36
N LEU A 131 -5.42 -8.73 -2.84
CA LEU A 131 -4.29 -8.89 -1.94
C LEU A 131 -4.66 -9.72 -0.70
N ILE A 132 -5.80 -9.44 -0.07
CA ILE A 132 -6.26 -10.13 1.14
C ILE A 132 -6.82 -11.52 0.81
N ASN A 133 -7.71 -11.64 -0.17
CA ASN A 133 -8.44 -12.89 -0.40
C ASN A 133 -7.61 -13.94 -1.15
N ILE A 134 -6.82 -13.50 -2.13
CA ILE A 134 -5.97 -14.36 -2.96
C ILE A 134 -4.56 -14.38 -2.38
N GLY A 135 -3.94 -13.21 -2.20
CA GLY A 135 -2.56 -13.10 -1.71
C GLY A 135 -2.35 -13.48 -0.24
N ARG A 136 -3.44 -13.55 0.55
CA ARG A 136 -3.41 -13.74 2.00
C ARG A 136 -2.52 -12.72 2.71
N ILE A 137 -2.51 -11.50 2.17
CA ILE A 137 -1.69 -10.40 2.67
C ILE A 137 -2.44 -9.73 3.82
N ASN A 138 -1.72 -9.48 4.91
CA ASN A 138 -2.18 -8.71 6.06
C ASN A 138 -1.71 -7.26 5.91
N VAL A 139 -2.62 -6.31 6.14
CA VAL A 139 -2.28 -4.89 6.13
C VAL A 139 -1.73 -4.50 7.51
N ILE A 140 -0.59 -3.81 7.52
CA ILE A 140 -0.03 -3.17 8.70
C ILE A 140 -0.07 -1.66 8.48
N TRP A 141 -0.72 -0.93 9.37
CA TRP A 141 -0.80 0.51 9.30
C TRP A 141 0.41 1.14 10.02
N VAL A 142 1.21 1.90 9.27
CA VAL A 142 2.48 2.49 9.73
C VAL A 142 2.41 4.01 9.76
N LYS A 143 3.26 4.62 10.60
CA LYS A 143 3.36 6.09 10.74
C LYS A 143 4.47 6.72 9.92
N SER A 144 5.30 5.91 9.26
CA SER A 144 6.37 6.38 8.39
C SER A 144 5.95 6.30 6.92
N ILE A 145 6.20 7.38 6.18
CA ILE A 145 6.06 7.45 4.72
C ILE A 145 7.00 6.45 4.04
N SER A 146 8.21 6.32 4.55
CA SER A 146 9.26 5.47 3.98
C SER A 146 8.90 3.98 3.95
N SER A 147 8.07 3.52 4.89
CA SER A 147 7.56 2.14 4.95
C SER A 147 6.29 1.92 4.12
N HIS A 148 5.78 2.93 3.42
CA HIS A 148 4.56 2.79 2.61
C HIS A 148 4.75 1.84 1.42
N LEU A 149 3.84 0.88 1.24
CA LEU A 149 3.94 -0.21 0.28
C LEU A 149 5.14 -1.13 0.47
N GLU A 150 5.74 -1.16 1.66
CA GLU A 150 6.72 -2.18 1.97
C GLU A 150 6.02 -3.54 2.09
N PHE A 151 6.46 -4.51 1.28
CA PHE A 151 5.86 -5.83 1.24
C PHE A 151 6.84 -6.91 1.75
N ASP A 152 6.45 -7.55 2.85
CA ASP A 152 7.15 -8.70 3.40
C ASP A 152 6.56 -9.99 2.85
N ARG A 153 7.23 -10.59 1.85
CA ARG A 153 6.83 -11.86 1.24
C ARG A 153 6.76 -13.02 2.24
N LEU A 154 7.63 -13.03 3.26
CA LEU A 154 7.72 -14.14 4.22
C LEU A 154 6.53 -14.14 5.18
N HIS A 155 6.20 -12.98 5.75
CA HIS A 155 5.07 -12.86 6.68
C HIS A 155 3.76 -12.45 6.00
N ARG A 156 3.80 -12.19 4.69
CA ARG A 156 2.70 -11.68 3.87
C ARG A 156 2.11 -10.42 4.48
N GLN A 157 2.96 -9.44 4.78
CA GLN A 157 2.57 -8.19 5.40
C GLN A 157 2.82 -7.04 4.43
N LEU A 158 1.81 -6.18 4.24
CA LEU A 158 1.91 -4.96 3.45
C LEU A 158 1.73 -3.75 4.35
N SER A 159 2.74 -2.90 4.40
CA SER A 159 2.73 -1.69 5.21
C SER A 159 2.07 -0.52 4.48
N LEU A 160 1.06 0.12 5.09
CA LEU A 160 0.32 1.27 4.54
C LEU A 160 0.38 2.46 5.50
N PHE A 161 0.63 3.66 4.96
CA PHE A 161 0.86 4.87 5.75
C PHE A 161 -0.45 5.48 6.26
N CYS A 162 -0.66 5.52 7.57
CA CYS A 162 -1.98 5.78 8.15
C CYS A 162 -2.49 7.24 8.14
N MET A 163 -1.73 8.17 7.53
CA MET A 163 -1.99 9.62 7.57
C MET A 163 -1.82 10.31 6.20
N PRO A 164 -2.54 9.90 5.13
CA PRO A 164 -2.41 10.49 3.80
C PRO A 164 -2.68 12.01 3.75
N SER A 165 -3.40 12.57 4.72
CA SER A 165 -3.51 14.03 4.90
C SER A 165 -2.15 14.75 5.00
N VAL A 166 -1.12 14.12 5.58
CA VAL A 166 0.25 14.66 5.59
C VAL A 166 0.76 14.80 4.16
N CYS A 167 0.56 13.80 3.31
CA CYS A 167 0.95 13.89 1.90
C CYS A 167 0.19 15.02 1.19
N MET A 168 -1.10 15.21 1.48
CA MET A 168 -1.87 16.34 0.93
C MET A 168 -1.31 17.69 1.33
N LEU A 169 -0.92 17.87 2.60
CA LEU A 169 -0.32 19.13 3.09
C LEU A 169 1.01 19.45 2.40
N ASN A 170 1.73 18.44 1.94
CA ASN A 170 3.02 18.60 1.24
C ASN A 170 2.88 18.59 -0.29
N LEU A 171 1.65 18.64 -0.83
CA LEU A 171 1.41 18.89 -2.27
C LEU A 171 1.45 20.39 -2.61
N ASP A 172 1.29 21.27 -1.63
CA ASP A 172 1.43 22.71 -1.81
C ASP A 172 2.91 23.09 -1.66
N SER A 173 3.41 23.96 -2.55
CA SER A 173 4.86 24.21 -2.69
C SER A 173 5.51 24.79 -1.43
N ASN A 174 6.77 24.37 -1.22
CA ASN A 174 7.77 24.88 -0.28
C ASN A 174 7.62 24.38 1.17
N THR A 175 7.47 23.07 1.33
CA THR A 175 7.50 22.42 2.65
C THR A 175 8.92 21.94 3.04
N PRO A 176 9.25 21.87 4.34
CA PRO A 176 10.53 21.29 4.78
C PRO A 176 10.73 19.86 4.29
N CYS A 177 9.64 19.08 4.17
CA CYS A 177 9.69 17.71 3.69
C CYS A 177 10.03 17.63 2.20
N GLU A 178 9.49 18.53 1.37
CA GLU A 178 9.85 18.65 -0.04
C GLU A 178 11.34 18.94 -0.23
N SER A 179 11.91 19.85 0.56
CA SER A 179 13.36 20.13 0.52
C SER A 179 14.20 18.89 0.83
N ILE A 180 13.86 18.15 1.89
CA ILE A 180 14.59 16.93 2.27
C ILE A 180 14.47 15.84 1.20
N LEU A 181 13.30 15.72 0.56
CA LEU A 181 13.10 14.74 -0.52
C LEU A 181 13.86 15.14 -1.78
N ASN A 182 13.85 16.41 -2.18
CA ASN A 182 14.65 16.91 -3.30
C ASN A 182 16.16 16.70 -3.05
N ASP A 183 16.63 16.94 -1.82
CA ASP A 183 18.03 16.66 -1.46
C ASP A 183 18.35 15.15 -1.48
N PHE A 184 17.35 14.29 -1.27
CA PHE A 184 17.51 12.84 -1.30
C PHE A 184 17.58 12.29 -2.72
N TYR A 185 16.67 12.76 -3.58
CA TYR A 185 16.58 12.39 -5.00
C TYR A 185 17.31 13.44 -5.84
N ASP A 186 18.62 13.27 -5.99
CA ASP A 186 19.49 14.19 -6.73
C ASP A 186 18.93 14.47 -8.13
N ASP A 187 18.89 15.76 -8.50
CA ASP A 187 18.00 16.43 -9.47
C ASP A 187 18.16 16.01 -10.97
N GLY A 188 18.79 14.88 -11.24
CA GLY A 188 19.29 14.49 -12.57
C GLY A 188 18.23 14.00 -13.56
N ASP A 189 17.14 13.36 -13.12
CA ASP A 189 16.28 12.59 -14.04
C ASP A 189 14.78 12.94 -14.00
N LEU A 190 14.32 13.77 -13.05
CA LEU A 190 12.88 13.97 -12.80
C LEU A 190 12.38 15.40 -13.00
N THR A 191 13.28 16.36 -13.24
CA THR A 191 12.98 17.78 -13.53
C THR A 191 12.22 18.00 -14.85
N LEU A 192 12.02 16.97 -15.67
CA LEU A 192 11.28 17.04 -16.93
C LEU A 192 9.76 16.87 -16.80
N ARG A 193 9.22 16.63 -15.61
CA ARG A 193 7.80 16.26 -15.44
C ARG A 193 6.97 17.31 -14.71
N GLY A 194 6.91 18.49 -15.33
CA GLY A 194 5.84 19.48 -15.16
C GLY A 194 5.87 20.26 -13.85
N SER A 195 5.55 21.54 -13.92
CA SER A 195 5.45 22.50 -12.81
C SER A 195 4.33 22.18 -11.80
N SER A 196 4.34 20.98 -11.21
CA SER A 196 3.50 20.65 -10.07
C SER A 196 4.17 21.08 -8.78
N SER A 197 3.40 21.71 -7.90
CA SER A 197 3.79 21.99 -6.53
C SER A 197 4.00 20.68 -5.75
N GLY A 198 5.03 20.61 -4.90
CA GLY A 198 5.30 19.47 -4.03
C GLY A 198 6.06 18.32 -4.70
N HIS A 199 6.75 17.52 -3.87
CA HIS A 199 7.52 16.37 -4.35
C HIS A 199 6.60 15.25 -4.92
N PRO A 200 6.89 14.63 -6.09
CA PRO A 200 5.98 13.69 -6.75
C PRO A 200 5.62 12.45 -5.93
N LEU A 201 6.50 12.02 -5.01
CA LEU A 201 6.24 10.91 -4.08
C LEU A 201 4.94 11.06 -3.30
N PHE A 202 4.58 12.28 -2.87
CA PHE A 202 3.33 12.50 -2.12
C PHE A 202 2.10 12.20 -2.97
N LYS A 203 2.14 12.58 -4.25
CA LYS A 203 1.09 12.28 -5.22
C LYS A 203 0.98 10.78 -5.44
N GLU A 204 2.10 10.07 -5.54
CA GLU A 204 2.10 8.61 -5.69
C GLU A 204 1.52 7.89 -4.48
N ILE A 205 1.84 8.32 -3.25
CA ILE A 205 1.25 7.74 -2.03
C ILE A 205 -0.27 7.90 -2.03
N LEU A 206 -0.78 9.07 -2.44
CA LEU A 206 -2.22 9.30 -2.55
C LEU A 206 -2.84 8.45 -3.66
N LEU A 207 -2.14 8.30 -4.79
CA LEU A 207 -2.58 7.51 -5.92
C LEU A 207 -2.58 6.01 -5.61
N SER A 208 -1.68 5.53 -4.76
CA SER A 208 -1.63 4.13 -4.35
C SER A 208 -2.90 3.73 -3.59
N TYR A 209 -3.46 4.60 -2.74
CA TYR A 209 -4.74 4.34 -2.07
C TYR A 209 -5.88 4.20 -3.07
N ARG A 210 -5.81 4.92 -4.18
CA ARG A 210 -6.79 4.79 -5.26
C ARG A 210 -6.71 3.42 -5.93
N LEU A 211 -5.49 3.00 -6.31
CA LEU A 211 -5.20 1.68 -6.87
C LEU A 211 -5.61 0.54 -5.93
N LEU A 212 -5.26 0.66 -4.64
CA LEU A 212 -5.50 -0.37 -3.64
C LEU A 212 -6.97 -0.45 -3.22
N PHE A 213 -7.68 0.68 -3.10
CA PHE A 213 -9.02 0.70 -2.53
C PHE A 213 -10.06 1.35 -3.44
N ALA A 214 -9.82 2.57 -3.89
CA ALA A 214 -10.87 3.38 -4.53
C ALA A 214 -11.38 2.75 -5.83
N ASP A 215 -10.52 2.11 -6.62
CA ASP A 215 -10.87 1.63 -7.96
C ASP A 215 -11.49 0.22 -7.98
N ASP A 216 -11.71 -0.40 -6.82
CA ASP A 216 -12.46 -1.67 -6.70
C ASP A 216 -13.55 -1.62 -5.61
N PHE A 217 -14.74 -2.11 -5.93
CA PHE A 217 -15.87 -2.08 -4.99
C PHE A 217 -15.66 -2.95 -3.75
N GLN A 218 -15.07 -4.13 -3.89
CA GLN A 218 -14.85 -5.04 -2.76
C GLN A 218 -13.74 -4.51 -1.85
N ALA A 219 -12.70 -3.91 -2.42
CA ALA A 219 -11.64 -3.26 -1.67
C ALA A 219 -12.19 -2.11 -0.81
N ARG A 220 -13.06 -1.24 -1.37
CA ARG A 220 -13.77 -0.21 -0.58
C ARG A 220 -14.59 -0.81 0.58
N LEU A 221 -15.25 -1.94 0.33
CA LEU A 221 -16.06 -2.61 1.35
C LEU A 221 -15.19 -3.18 2.48
N ILE A 222 -14.04 -3.77 2.15
CA ILE A 222 -13.06 -4.25 3.14
C ILE A 222 -12.53 -3.10 3.97
N PHE A 223 -12.19 -1.97 3.35
CA PHE A 223 -11.77 -0.78 4.08
C PHE A 223 -12.81 -0.35 5.11
N ARG A 224 -14.06 -0.12 4.65
CA ARG A 224 -15.16 0.33 5.52
C ARG A 224 -15.43 -0.62 6.69
N LYS A 225 -15.32 -1.93 6.48
CA LYS A 225 -15.69 -2.96 7.46
C LYS A 225 -14.58 -3.39 8.40
N LYS A 226 -13.31 -3.32 7.98
CA LYS A 226 -12.19 -3.91 8.71
C LYS A 226 -11.01 -2.95 8.87
N GLU A 227 -10.52 -2.41 7.75
CA GLU A 227 -9.25 -1.68 7.78
C GLU A 227 -9.39 -0.25 8.31
N ARG A 228 -10.57 0.36 8.25
CA ARG A 228 -10.83 1.68 8.82
C ARG A 228 -10.54 1.74 10.33
N GLU A 229 -11.02 0.77 11.08
CA GLU A 229 -10.80 0.67 12.53
C GLU A 229 -9.33 0.39 12.85
N ARG A 230 -8.69 -0.51 12.08
CA ARG A 230 -7.26 -0.82 12.23
C ARG A 230 -6.37 0.39 11.96
N ALA A 231 -6.69 1.19 10.94
CA ALA A 231 -6.00 2.43 10.64
C ALA A 231 -6.17 3.47 11.77
N GLN A 232 -7.36 3.57 12.35
CA GLN A 232 -7.63 4.43 13.50
C GLN A 232 -6.80 4.03 14.73
N LEU A 233 -6.75 2.73 15.03
CA LEU A 233 -5.98 2.20 16.16
C LEU A 233 -4.47 2.47 15.99
N ALA A 234 -3.92 2.22 14.81
CA ALA A 234 -2.50 2.42 14.53
C ALA A 234 -2.09 3.90 14.62
N ARG A 235 -2.96 4.82 14.20
CA ARG A 235 -2.71 6.25 14.28
C ARG A 235 -2.84 6.77 15.72
N GLY A 236 -3.78 6.24 16.50
CA GLY A 236 -4.10 6.71 17.84
C GLY A 236 -5.05 7.92 17.86
N THR A 237 -5.59 8.35 16.71
CA THR A 237 -6.59 9.42 16.60
C THR A 237 -7.84 8.96 15.84
N PRO A 238 -9.05 9.38 16.24
CA PRO A 238 -10.28 8.82 15.71
C PRO A 238 -10.63 9.28 14.28
N THR A 239 -10.16 10.45 13.86
CA THR A 239 -10.62 11.10 12.61
C THR A 239 -9.49 11.32 11.62
N GLU A 240 -9.58 10.70 10.44
CA GLU A 240 -8.73 10.97 9.28
C GLU A 240 -9.65 11.00 8.05
N PRO A 241 -10.17 12.18 7.68
CA PRO A 241 -11.13 12.31 6.60
C PRO A 241 -10.53 12.01 5.23
N CYS A 242 -9.21 12.19 5.05
CA CYS A 242 -8.53 11.97 3.79
C CYS A 242 -8.55 10.48 3.40
N LEU A 243 -8.23 9.58 4.32
CA LEU A 243 -8.22 8.14 4.17
C LEU A 243 -9.64 7.62 3.90
N ASP A 244 -10.64 8.15 4.60
CA ASP A 244 -12.05 7.83 4.32
C ASP A 244 -12.48 8.28 2.92
N ASN A 245 -12.02 9.44 2.46
CA ASN A 245 -12.29 9.94 1.12
C ASN A 245 -11.54 9.15 0.03
N LEU A 246 -10.31 8.73 0.30
CA LEU A 246 -9.46 7.97 -0.63
C LEU A 246 -9.91 6.51 -0.73
N CYS A 247 -10.24 5.86 0.38
CA CYS A 247 -10.49 4.42 0.41
C CYS A 247 -11.98 4.06 0.52
N GLY A 248 -12.76 4.94 1.15
CA GLY A 248 -14.09 4.62 1.65
C GLY A 248 -15.22 5.07 0.74
N GLN A 249 -15.21 6.26 0.15
CA GLN A 249 -16.41 6.81 -0.50
C GLN A 249 -16.69 6.20 -1.89
N SER A 250 -17.97 5.92 -2.20
CA SER A 250 -18.40 5.79 -3.60
C SER A 250 -18.64 7.21 -4.10
N LEU A 251 -17.93 7.63 -5.15
CA LEU A 251 -17.94 9.00 -5.69
C LEU A 251 -19.37 9.58 -5.76
N PRO A 252 -19.67 10.72 -5.09
CA PRO A 252 -19.89 11.94 -5.89
C PRO A 252 -19.45 13.30 -5.26
N HIS A 253 -19.38 14.27 -6.18
CA HIS A 253 -19.28 15.74 -6.20
C HIS A 253 -18.73 16.56 -5.00
N LYS A 254 -17.66 17.33 -5.29
CA LYS A 254 -17.08 18.47 -4.55
C LYS A 254 -16.14 18.12 -3.38
N SER A 255 -14.88 17.83 -3.71
CA SER A 255 -13.76 17.97 -2.75
C SER A 255 -12.44 18.22 -3.51
N TYR A 256 -11.46 18.83 -2.84
CA TYR A 256 -10.11 19.11 -3.36
C TYR A 256 -9.36 17.87 -3.89
N LEU A 257 -9.82 16.66 -3.57
CA LEU A 257 -9.33 15.41 -4.15
C LEU A 257 -9.81 15.17 -5.60
N ALA A 258 -10.48 16.14 -6.22
CA ALA A 258 -10.99 16.04 -7.59
C ALA A 258 -9.91 15.62 -8.62
N SER A 259 -8.66 16.05 -8.44
CA SER A 259 -7.52 15.67 -9.30
C SER A 259 -7.19 14.18 -9.23
N PHE A 260 -7.54 13.49 -8.14
CA PHE A 260 -7.45 12.04 -7.98
C PHE A 260 -8.77 11.33 -8.27
N ARG A 261 -9.79 12.04 -8.78
CA ARG A 261 -11.13 11.51 -9.09
C ARG A 261 -11.37 11.44 -10.60
N SER A 262 -10.48 10.74 -11.31
CA SER A 262 -10.73 10.23 -12.66
C SER A 262 -11.76 9.09 -12.66
N PRO A 263 -12.39 8.72 -13.79
CA PRO A 263 -13.18 7.50 -13.90
C PRO A 263 -12.40 6.27 -13.40
N LEU A 264 -13.11 5.25 -12.92
CA LEU A 264 -12.51 4.00 -12.44
C LEU A 264 -11.44 3.54 -13.43
N THR A 265 -10.21 3.41 -12.95
CA THR A 265 -9.08 3.03 -13.78
C THR A 265 -8.90 1.52 -13.67
N VAL A 266 -8.60 0.86 -14.79
CA VAL A 266 -8.36 -0.59 -14.81
C VAL A 266 -6.87 -0.89 -14.63
N SER A 267 -6.01 0.07 -15.02
CA SER A 267 -4.57 -0.07 -15.00
C SER A 267 -3.84 1.27 -14.92
N TYR A 268 -2.67 1.28 -14.30
CA TYR A 268 -1.78 2.44 -14.15
C TYR A 268 -0.45 2.19 -14.87
N SER A 269 0.20 3.25 -15.35
CA SER A 269 1.57 3.15 -15.91
C SER A 269 2.58 3.31 -14.78
N LYS A 270 3.58 2.42 -14.73
CA LYS A 270 4.65 2.49 -13.74
C LYS A 270 5.41 3.79 -13.88
N GLU A 271 5.84 4.12 -15.10
CA GLU A 271 6.65 5.32 -15.27
C GLU A 271 5.82 6.58 -15.02
N ARG A 272 4.63 6.71 -15.60
CA ARG A 272 3.86 7.97 -15.52
C ARG A 272 3.24 8.19 -14.14
N ASP A 273 2.67 7.15 -13.56
CA ASP A 273 1.80 7.27 -12.39
C ASP A 273 2.55 6.95 -11.08
N PHE A 274 3.62 6.15 -11.13
CA PHE A 274 4.37 5.69 -9.96
C PHE A 274 5.91 5.67 -10.12
N PRO A 275 6.59 6.76 -10.55
CA PRO A 275 8.03 6.74 -10.79
C PRO A 275 8.89 6.28 -9.60
N TYR A 276 8.47 6.52 -8.36
CA TYR A 276 9.17 6.07 -7.16
C TYR A 276 8.62 4.72 -6.62
N LEU A 277 7.30 4.56 -6.53
CA LEU A 277 6.65 3.40 -5.92
C LEU A 277 6.46 2.21 -6.88
N ALA A 278 6.75 2.37 -8.17
CA ALA A 278 6.62 1.31 -9.18
C ALA A 278 7.31 0.02 -8.75
N GLY A 279 8.56 0.08 -8.30
CA GLY A 279 9.29 -1.12 -7.88
C GLY A 279 8.58 -1.91 -6.76
N ARG A 280 7.98 -1.20 -5.80
CA ARG A 280 7.22 -1.82 -4.69
C ARG A 280 5.91 -2.44 -5.17
N LEU A 281 5.21 -1.76 -6.08
CA LEU A 281 3.96 -2.26 -6.69
C LEU A 281 4.21 -3.41 -7.66
N SER A 282 5.30 -3.37 -8.42
CA SER A 282 5.78 -4.43 -9.32
C SER A 282 6.07 -5.71 -8.54
N ASP A 283 6.79 -5.60 -7.41
CA ASP A 283 7.04 -6.72 -6.51
C ASP A 283 5.71 -7.35 -6.03
N LEU A 284 4.79 -6.53 -5.53
CA LEU A 284 3.48 -6.97 -5.08
C LEU A 284 2.65 -7.64 -6.19
N GLN A 285 2.64 -7.07 -7.40
CA GLN A 285 1.95 -7.65 -8.56
C GLN A 285 2.59 -9.00 -8.94
N SER A 286 3.92 -9.09 -8.98
CA SER A 286 4.63 -10.33 -9.29
C SER A 286 4.29 -11.45 -8.29
N TYR A 287 4.21 -11.11 -7.01
CA TYR A 287 3.82 -12.04 -5.96
C TYR A 287 2.39 -12.55 -6.17
N ILE A 288 1.43 -11.67 -6.48
CA ILE A 288 0.02 -12.06 -6.69
C ILE A 288 -0.16 -12.87 -7.99
N SER A 289 0.56 -12.52 -9.05
CA SER A 289 0.53 -13.25 -10.32
C SER A 289 1.09 -14.66 -10.17
N ALA A 290 2.09 -14.86 -9.30
CA ALA A 290 2.61 -16.19 -8.97
C ALA A 290 1.62 -17.04 -8.14
N GLN A 291 0.65 -16.43 -7.46
CA GLN A 291 -0.36 -17.18 -6.69
C GLN A 291 -1.45 -17.72 -7.63
N GLN A 292 -1.46 -19.04 -7.84
CA GLN A 292 -2.59 -19.72 -8.46
C GLN A 292 -3.78 -19.79 -7.48
N PRO A 293 -5.01 -19.52 -7.94
CA PRO A 293 -6.21 -19.63 -7.10
C PRO A 293 -6.54 -21.11 -6.84
N ASN A 294 -5.84 -21.74 -5.90
CA ASN A 294 -5.95 -23.18 -5.65
C ASN A 294 -7.19 -23.58 -4.81
N ARG A 295 -8.13 -22.66 -4.57
CA ARG A 295 -9.35 -22.90 -3.79
C ARG A 295 -10.57 -22.41 -4.54
N LEU A 296 -11.68 -23.14 -4.47
CA LEU A 296 -12.98 -22.72 -5.01
C LEU A 296 -13.41 -21.35 -4.48
N THR A 297 -13.10 -21.04 -3.22
CA THR A 297 -13.35 -19.72 -2.63
C THR A 297 -12.46 -18.63 -3.21
N ALA A 298 -11.26 -18.97 -3.70
CA ALA A 298 -10.40 -18.04 -4.41
C ALA A 298 -10.94 -17.80 -5.84
N LEU A 299 -11.31 -18.86 -6.58
CA LEU A 299 -11.96 -18.74 -7.90
C LEU A 299 -13.25 -17.93 -7.85
N TRP A 300 -14.03 -18.06 -6.78
CA TRP A 300 -15.23 -17.26 -6.54
C TRP A 300 -14.96 -15.75 -6.51
N HIS A 301 -13.84 -15.35 -5.89
CA HIS A 301 -13.44 -13.97 -5.72
C HIS A 301 -12.47 -13.47 -6.81
N ASP A 302 -11.90 -14.37 -7.62
CA ASP A 302 -10.92 -14.03 -8.64
C ASP A 302 -11.59 -13.40 -9.85
N ARG A 303 -11.55 -12.06 -9.90
CA ARG A 303 -12.03 -11.26 -11.03
C ARG A 303 -10.93 -10.87 -12.02
N ARG A 304 -9.69 -11.35 -11.82
CA ARG A 304 -8.56 -11.03 -12.69
C ARG A 304 -8.76 -11.59 -14.10
N ASN A 305 -9.36 -12.77 -14.19
CA ASN A 305 -9.77 -13.36 -15.46
C ASN A 305 -11.29 -13.47 -15.52
N ILE A 306 -11.92 -12.47 -16.14
CA ILE A 306 -13.39 -12.40 -16.25
C ILE A 306 -13.98 -13.59 -17.00
N LEU A 307 -13.26 -14.17 -17.98
CA LEU A 307 -13.67 -15.36 -18.73
C LEU A 307 -13.68 -16.59 -17.82
N SER A 308 -12.62 -16.80 -17.02
CA SER A 308 -12.58 -17.88 -16.03
C SER A 308 -13.66 -17.74 -14.96
N TRP A 309 -13.95 -16.51 -14.54
CA TRP A 309 -15.04 -16.23 -13.59
C TRP A 309 -16.40 -16.61 -14.18
N TYR A 310 -16.73 -16.16 -15.40
CA TYR A 310 -17.99 -16.53 -16.06
C TYR A 310 -18.12 -18.03 -16.28
N THR A 311 -17.08 -18.69 -16.80
CA THR A 311 -17.11 -20.15 -17.04
C THR A 311 -17.34 -20.93 -15.75
N PHE A 312 -16.72 -20.53 -14.63
CA PHE A 312 -16.97 -21.12 -13.32
C PHE A 312 -18.46 -21.01 -12.92
N TRP A 313 -19.06 -19.82 -13.06
CA TRP A 313 -20.47 -19.59 -12.73
C TRP A 313 -21.44 -20.31 -13.68
N THR A 314 -21.11 -20.36 -14.96
CA THR A 314 -21.87 -21.11 -15.97
C THR A 314 -21.91 -22.59 -15.63
N VAL A 315 -20.74 -23.20 -15.35
CA VAL A 315 -20.66 -24.61 -14.95
C VAL A 315 -21.43 -24.87 -13.66
N LEU A 316 -21.31 -23.99 -12.66
CA LEU A 316 -22.04 -24.11 -11.40
C LEU A 316 -23.56 -24.09 -11.62
N LEU A 317 -24.06 -23.15 -12.45
CA LEU A 317 -25.48 -23.00 -12.74
C LEU A 317 -26.02 -24.21 -13.52
N PHE A 318 -25.38 -24.59 -14.62
CA PHE A 318 -25.82 -25.72 -15.44
C PHE A 318 -25.69 -27.06 -14.70
N GLY A 319 -24.66 -27.22 -13.86
CA GLY A 319 -24.51 -28.38 -12.99
C GLY A 319 -25.66 -28.50 -11.98
N MET A 320 -26.01 -27.40 -11.30
CA MET A 320 -27.14 -27.35 -10.35
C MET A 320 -28.47 -27.67 -11.03
N VAL A 321 -28.74 -27.08 -12.20
CA VAL A 321 -29.95 -27.36 -12.98
C VAL A 321 -29.99 -28.83 -13.41
N GLY A 322 -28.88 -29.37 -13.91
CA GLY A 322 -28.77 -30.77 -14.32
C GLY A 322 -29.04 -31.76 -13.19
N ILE A 323 -28.46 -31.52 -12.01
CA ILE A 323 -28.71 -32.34 -10.81
C ILE A 323 -30.19 -32.29 -10.41
N THR A 324 -30.78 -31.09 -10.40
CA THR A 324 -32.19 -30.91 -10.04
C THR A 324 -33.11 -31.64 -11.01
N CYS A 325 -32.87 -31.53 -12.32
CA CYS A 325 -33.60 -32.26 -13.34
C CYS A 325 -33.45 -33.78 -13.18
N SER A 326 -32.24 -34.26 -12.88
CA SER A 326 -31.98 -35.69 -12.65
C SER A 326 -32.75 -36.25 -11.45
N ILE A 327 -32.84 -35.49 -10.35
CA ILE A 327 -33.64 -35.86 -9.17
C ILE A 327 -35.13 -35.97 -9.54
N ILE A 328 -35.66 -34.98 -10.28
CA ILE A 328 -37.07 -35.00 -10.72
C ILE A 328 -37.34 -36.19 -11.65
N GLN A 329 -36.48 -36.44 -12.63
CA GLN A 329 -36.60 -37.56 -13.55
C GLN A 329 -36.57 -38.90 -12.81
N THR A 330 -35.68 -39.05 -11.83
CA THR A 330 -35.61 -40.24 -10.99
C THR A 330 -36.91 -40.43 -10.20
N GLY A 331 -37.46 -39.35 -9.62
CA GLY A 331 -38.74 -39.39 -8.93
C GLY A 331 -39.92 -39.80 -9.83
N LEU A 332 -40.00 -39.24 -11.04
CA LEU A 332 -41.02 -39.60 -12.03
C LEU A 332 -40.87 -41.06 -12.50
N ALA A 333 -39.65 -41.53 -12.70
CA ALA A 333 -39.37 -42.92 -13.07
C ALA A 333 -39.87 -43.89 -11.98
N VAL A 334 -39.57 -43.61 -10.71
CA VAL A 334 -40.07 -44.41 -9.58
C VAL A 334 -41.60 -44.41 -9.55
N ALA A 335 -42.25 -43.25 -9.69
CA ALA A 335 -43.71 -43.16 -9.72
C ALA A 335 -44.33 -44.03 -10.84
N ASN A 336 -43.76 -43.95 -12.05
CA ASN A 336 -44.21 -44.75 -13.19
C ASN A 336 -44.05 -46.25 -12.94
N THR A 337 -42.92 -46.69 -12.35
CA THR A 337 -42.71 -48.11 -12.01
C THR A 337 -43.71 -48.62 -10.98
N VAL A 338 -44.08 -47.81 -9.98
CA VAL A 338 -45.08 -48.18 -8.97
C VAL A 338 -46.47 -48.30 -9.59
N ILE A 339 -46.85 -47.39 -10.49
CA ILE A 339 -48.13 -47.46 -11.21
C ILE A 339 -48.18 -48.71 -12.11
N ALA A 340 -47.09 -49.00 -12.84
CA ALA A 340 -46.98 -50.19 -13.67
C ALA A 340 -47.07 -51.49 -12.85
N TRP A 341 -46.42 -51.53 -11.68
CA TRP A 341 -46.52 -52.68 -10.77
C TRP A 341 -47.95 -52.91 -10.28
N LYS A 342 -48.64 -51.86 -9.85
CA LYS A 342 -50.03 -51.95 -9.39
C LYS A 342 -50.98 -52.41 -10.49
N THR A 343 -50.80 -51.92 -11.71
CA THR A 343 -51.61 -52.33 -12.85
C THR A 343 -51.35 -53.79 -13.24
N TYR A 344 -50.10 -54.26 -13.17
CA TYR A 344 -49.77 -55.67 -13.37
C TYR A 344 -50.40 -56.59 -12.31
N GLN A 345 -50.39 -56.21 -11.03
CA GLN A 345 -51.08 -56.95 -9.97
C GLN A 345 -52.59 -57.04 -10.23
N ALA A 346 -53.23 -55.94 -10.62
CA ALA A 346 -54.66 -55.94 -10.94
C ALA A 346 -54.99 -56.86 -12.13
N GLN A 347 -54.11 -56.97 -13.13
CA GLN A 347 -54.27 -57.91 -14.23
C GLN A 347 -54.18 -59.38 -13.76
N LEU A 348 -53.18 -59.71 -12.93
CA LEU A 348 -53.06 -61.07 -12.36
C LEU A 348 -54.29 -61.49 -11.56
N ASP A 349 -54.86 -60.60 -10.75
CA ASP A 349 -56.06 -60.88 -9.95
C ASP A 349 -57.31 -61.11 -10.82
N SER A 350 -57.33 -60.57 -12.04
CA SER A 350 -58.45 -60.76 -12.99
C SER A 350 -58.38 -62.04 -13.83
N ILE A 351 -57.28 -62.80 -13.75
CA ILE A 351 -57.16 -64.09 -14.45
C ILE A 351 -57.94 -65.13 -13.63
N PRO A 352 -59.02 -65.73 -14.18
CA PRO A 352 -59.80 -66.73 -13.46
C PRO A 352 -58.93 -67.96 -13.16
N ARG A 353 -58.91 -68.37 -11.89
CA ARG A 353 -58.23 -69.61 -11.46
C ARG A 353 -59.00 -70.80 -12.02
N LEU A 354 -58.40 -71.50 -12.97
CA LEU A 354 -58.88 -72.78 -13.52
C LEU A 354 -58.85 -73.89 -12.47
#